data_AF-A0A7U9SLE1-F1
#
_entry.id   AF-A0A7U9SLE1-F1
#
_cell.length_a   1.000
_cell.length_b   1.000
_cell.length_c   1.000
_cell.angle_alpha   90.00
_cell.angle_beta   90.00
_cell.angle_gamma   90.00
#
_symmetry.space_group_name_H-M   'P 1'
#
loop_
_entity.id
_entity.type
_entity.pdbx_description
1 polymer ?
#
loop_
_entity_poly.entity_id
_entity_poly.type
_entity_poly.pdbx_seq_one_letter_code
_entity_poly.pdbx_strand_id
1 'polypeptide(L)'
;MEKKEFTEQVMKLITDNPVKYIKIRDIFEEMFGNRDISKPEAISDQEYKRLRLRFQDIDVPFSWCSTKEAVCQLYIAIDKHRNRHGSDDDYTFKKSTKSKKKGLFGLFR
;
A
#
# COMPACT_ATOMS: atom_id res chain seq x y z
N MET A 1 20.32 4.86 -2.96
CA MET A 1 19.50 4.06 -2.01
C MET A 1 19.39 2.67 -2.58
N GLU A 2 19.78 1.67 -1.82
CA GLU A 2 19.72 0.28 -2.26
C GLU A 2 18.29 -0.28 -2.14
N LYS A 3 17.93 -1.24 -2.99
CA LYS A 3 16.58 -1.85 -3.02
C LYS A 3 16.13 -2.40 -1.65
N LYS A 4 17.08 -2.90 -0.85
CA LYS A 4 16.83 -3.46 0.47
C LYS A 4 16.40 -2.37 1.47
N GLU A 5 17.15 -1.27 1.52
CA GLU A 5 16.83 -0.11 2.36
C GLU A 5 15.44 0.45 2.03
N PHE A 6 15.09 0.48 0.75
CA PHE A 6 13.79 0.96 0.29
C PHE A 6 12.63 0.11 0.81
N THR A 7 12.79 -1.21 0.74
CA THR A 7 11.77 -2.16 1.23
C THR A 7 11.56 -2.02 2.73
N GLU A 8 12.64 -1.89 3.51
CA GLU A 8 12.58 -1.71 4.97
C GLU A 8 11.88 -0.41 5.35
N GLN A 9 12.15 0.68 4.64
CA GLN A 9 11.48 1.96 4.84
C GLN A 9 9.98 1.90 4.55
N VAL A 10 9.58 1.21 3.48
CA VAL A 10 8.16 1.00 3.16
C VAL A 10 7.47 0.13 4.21
N MET A 11 8.12 -0.95 4.67
CA MET A 11 7.59 -1.80 5.75
C MET A 11 7.41 -1.01 7.05
N LYS A 12 8.38 -0.15 7.39
CA LYS A 12 8.27 0.76 8.53
C LYS A 12 7.11 1.74 8.36
N LEU A 13 6.93 2.32 7.16
CA LEU A 13 5.82 3.23 6.88
C LEU A 13 4.45 2.55 7.08
N ILE A 14 4.31 1.29 6.67
CA ILE A 14 3.07 0.52 6.85
C ILE A 14 2.70 0.42 8.33
N THR A 15 3.68 0.15 9.20
CA THR A 15 3.46 0.03 10.65
C THR A 15 3.27 1.39 11.32
N ASP A 16 4.12 2.37 11.01
CA ASP A 16 4.16 3.66 11.71
C ASP A 16 3.02 4.60 11.24
N ASN A 17 2.67 4.55 9.96
CA ASN A 17 1.64 5.40 9.36
C ASN A 17 0.91 4.69 8.21
N PRO A 18 0.01 3.74 8.53
CA PRO A 18 -0.73 2.97 7.52
C PRO A 18 -1.60 3.86 6.61
N VAL A 19 -2.10 4.99 7.12
CA VAL A 19 -2.90 5.95 6.34
C VAL A 19 -2.06 6.56 5.22
N LYS A 20 -0.81 6.93 5.49
CA LYS A 20 0.10 7.45 4.46
C LYS A 20 0.45 6.37 3.44
N TYR A 21 0.67 5.13 3.87
CA TYR A 21 0.85 4.00 2.93
C TYR A 21 -0.35 3.83 1.99
N ILE A 22 -1.58 3.83 2.52
CA ILE A 22 -2.82 3.71 1.72
C ILE A 22 -2.87 4.84 0.68
N LYS A 23 -2.62 6.09 1.07
CA LYS A 23 -2.62 7.23 0.13
C LYS A 23 -1.59 7.06 -0.99
N ILE A 24 -0.38 6.60 -0.67
CA ILE A 24 0.65 6.35 -1.71
C ILE A 24 0.18 5.27 -2.69
N ARG A 25 -0.37 4.16 -2.17
CA ARG A 25 -0.93 3.08 -3.00
C ARG A 25 -2.05 3.60 -3.90
N ASP A 26 -2.99 4.35 -3.34
CA ASP A 26 -4.14 4.88 -4.09
C ASP A 26 -3.69 5.85 -5.19
N ILE A 27 -2.63 6.64 -4.98
CA ILE A 27 -2.04 7.48 -6.03
C ILE A 27 -1.48 6.61 -7.17
N PHE A 28 -0.79 5.51 -6.87
CA PHE A 28 -0.30 4.60 -7.89
C PHE A 28 -1.46 3.96 -8.69
N GLU A 29 -2.51 3.51 -7.99
CA GLU A 29 -3.68 2.93 -8.62
C GLU A 29 -4.45 3.93 -9.48
N GLU A 30 -4.61 5.18 -9.03
CA GLU A 30 -5.29 6.22 -9.81
C GLU A 30 -4.49 6.62 -11.06
N MET A 31 -3.16 6.68 -10.96
CA MET A 31 -2.32 7.11 -12.07
C MET A 31 -2.03 6.02 -13.09
N PHE A 32 -1.85 4.78 -12.64
CA PHE A 32 -1.37 3.68 -13.50
C PHE A 32 -2.34 2.49 -13.57
N GLY A 33 -3.33 2.42 -12.68
CA GLY A 33 -4.28 1.31 -12.63
C GLY A 33 -3.59 -0.03 -12.45
N ASN A 34 -3.86 -0.94 -13.38
CA ASN A 34 -3.27 -2.29 -13.42
C ASN A 34 -1.99 -2.37 -14.27
N ARG A 35 -1.41 -1.25 -14.73
CA ARG A 35 -0.15 -1.28 -15.49
C ARG A 35 1.00 -1.68 -14.58
N ASP A 36 1.81 -2.62 -15.05
CA ASP A 36 3.11 -2.88 -14.45
C ASP A 36 4.09 -1.75 -14.80
N ILE A 37 4.45 -0.96 -13.79
CA ILE A 37 5.45 0.11 -13.87
C ILE A 37 6.76 -0.26 -13.17
N SER A 38 7.07 -1.55 -13.08
CA SER A 38 8.31 -2.05 -12.47
C SER A 38 9.60 -1.55 -13.15
N LYS A 39 9.49 -0.96 -14.36
CA LYS A 39 10.62 -0.47 -15.15
C LYS A 39 10.47 1.02 -15.50
N PRO A 40 11.57 1.81 -15.48
CA PRO A 40 11.51 3.26 -15.76
C PRO A 40 10.90 3.63 -17.10
N GLU A 41 11.08 2.78 -18.12
CA GLU A 41 10.57 2.99 -19.47
C GLU A 41 9.04 2.93 -19.53
N ALA A 42 8.40 2.28 -18.55
CA ALA A 42 6.96 2.21 -18.42
C ALA A 42 6.33 3.51 -17.89
N ILE A 43 7.15 4.49 -17.45
CA ILE A 43 6.71 5.76 -16.89
C ILE A 43 7.16 6.90 -17.81
N SER A 44 6.22 7.61 -18.42
CA SER A 44 6.52 8.82 -19.18
C SER A 44 7.00 9.97 -18.29
N ASP A 45 7.71 10.95 -18.85
CA ASP A 45 8.18 12.11 -18.09
C ASP A 45 7.02 12.94 -17.51
N GLN A 46 5.90 12.98 -18.22
CA GLN A 46 4.70 13.68 -17.77
C GLN A 46 4.03 12.96 -16.60
N GLU A 47 3.90 11.63 -16.65
CA GLU A 47 3.42 10.83 -15.52
C GLU A 47 4.35 10.99 -14.31
N TYR A 48 5.66 10.92 -14.52
CA TYR A 48 6.65 11.09 -13.46
C TYR A 48 6.53 12.48 -12.78
N LYS A 49 6.41 13.56 -13.56
CA LYS A 49 6.20 14.91 -13.01
C LYS A 49 4.90 15.02 -12.21
N ARG A 50 3.81 14.45 -12.72
CA ARG A 50 2.50 14.46 -12.03
C ARG A 50 2.55 13.69 -10.71
N LEU A 51 3.20 12.52 -10.71
CA LEU A 51 3.36 11.70 -9.51
C LEU A 51 4.13 12.45 -8.42
N ARG A 52 5.21 13.13 -8.80
CA ARG A 52 6.00 13.93 -7.85
C ARG A 52 5.17 15.02 -7.17
N LEU A 53 4.30 15.71 -7.92
CA LEU A 53 3.41 16.73 -7.35
C LEU A 53 2.45 16.12 -6.33
N ARG A 54 1.80 15.00 -6.68
CA ARG A 54 0.87 14.32 -5.75
C ARG A 54 1.57 13.79 -4.50
N PHE A 55 2.80 13.30 -4.64
CA PHE A 55 3.62 12.86 -3.51
C PHE A 55 4.03 14.01 -2.60
N GLN A 56 4.29 15.18 -3.18
CA GLN A 56 4.54 16.40 -2.41
C GLN A 56 3.30 16.80 -1.59
N ASP A 57 2.10 16.71 -2.15
CA ASP A 57 0.85 17.06 -1.46
C ASP A 57 0.55 16.20 -0.22
N ILE A 58 1.16 15.01 -0.11
CA ILE A 58 1.01 14.09 1.02
C ILE A 58 2.30 13.91 1.83
N ASP A 59 3.28 14.81 1.66
CA ASP A 59 4.56 14.79 2.36
C ASP A 59 5.31 13.46 2.24
N VAL A 60 5.35 12.87 1.04
CA VAL A 60 6.23 11.72 0.77
C VAL A 60 7.67 12.21 0.67
N PRO A 61 8.65 11.53 1.28
CA PRO A 61 10.06 11.92 1.19
C PRO A 61 10.51 12.04 -0.26
N PHE A 62 11.14 13.16 -0.61
CA PHE A 62 11.62 13.40 -1.97
C PHE A 62 12.58 12.30 -2.47
N SER A 63 13.33 11.67 -1.57
CA SER A 63 14.21 10.54 -1.91
C SER A 63 13.48 9.33 -2.51
N TRP A 64 12.17 9.20 -2.29
CA TRP A 64 11.34 8.12 -2.82
C TRP A 64 10.84 8.37 -4.24
N CYS A 65 10.96 9.61 -4.72
CA CYS A 65 10.55 10.02 -6.07
C CYS A 65 11.56 10.97 -6.71
N SER A 66 12.84 10.80 -6.38
CA SER A 66 13.95 11.61 -6.91
C SER A 66 14.32 11.22 -8.34
N THR A 67 14.15 9.95 -8.70
CA THR A 67 14.30 9.41 -10.05
C THR A 67 13.16 8.45 -10.41
N LYS A 68 13.01 8.09 -11.69
CA LYS A 68 12.03 7.08 -12.12
C LYS A 68 12.33 5.71 -11.50
N GLU A 69 13.61 5.38 -11.36
CA GLU A 69 14.06 4.13 -10.72
C GLU A 69 13.60 4.06 -9.26
N ALA A 70 13.66 5.17 -8.51
CA ALA A 70 13.16 5.23 -7.15
C ALA A 70 11.63 4.98 -7.09
N VAL A 71 10.88 5.56 -8.04
CA VAL A 71 9.44 5.34 -8.16
C VAL A 71 9.12 3.87 -8.47
N CYS A 72 9.86 3.26 -9.40
CA CYS A 72 9.71 1.83 -9.71
C CYS A 72 10.00 0.95 -8.49
N GLN A 73 11.04 1.26 -7.72
CA GLN A 73 11.38 0.54 -6.49
C GLN A 73 10.26 0.66 -5.44
N LEU A 74 9.68 1.84 -5.28
CA LEU A 74 8.53 2.07 -4.41
C LEU A 74 7.32 1.26 -4.85
N TYR A 75 7.00 1.29 -6.14
CA TYR A 75 5.90 0.51 -6.70
C TYR A 75 6.08 -0.99 -6.43
N ILE A 76 7.27 -1.54 -6.70
CA ILE A 76 7.58 -2.96 -6.45
C ILE A 76 7.43 -3.30 -4.96
N ALA A 77 7.87 -2.41 -4.05
CA ALA A 77 7.74 -2.64 -2.61
C ALA A 77 6.27 -2.66 -2.16
N ILE A 78 5.44 -1.75 -2.70
CA ILE A 78 4.00 -1.69 -2.43
C ILE A 78 3.28 -2.92 -2.98
N ASP A 79 3.55 -3.28 -4.24
CA ASP A 79 2.94 -4.44 -4.88
C ASP A 79 3.31 -5.75 -4.18
N LYS A 80 4.58 -5.91 -3.81
CA LYS A 80 5.05 -7.06 -3.01
C LYS A 80 4.34 -7.15 -1.66
N HIS A 81 4.09 -6.03 -0.99
CA HIS A 81 3.32 -6.03 0.26
C HIS A 81 1.85 -6.41 0.04
N ARG A 82 1.22 -5.84 -0.99
CA ARG A 82 -0.16 -6.18 -1.41
C ARG A 82 -0.30 -7.67 -1.69
N ASN A 83 0.61 -8.26 -2.48
CA ASN A 83 0.56 -9.67 -2.86
C ASN A 83 0.91 -10.62 -1.70
N ARG A 84 1.68 -10.16 -0.70
CA ARG A 84 1.92 -10.92 0.53
C ARG A 84 0.70 -10.99 1.44
N HIS A 85 -0.10 -9.93 1.52
CA HIS A 85 -1.36 -9.92 2.26
C HIS A 85 -2.54 -10.51 1.47
N GLY A 86 -2.48 -10.51 0.13
CA GLY A 86 -3.50 -11.09 -0.73
C GLY A 86 -3.63 -12.62 -0.67
N SER A 87 -2.71 -13.31 0.01
CA SER A 87 -2.78 -14.77 0.17
C SER A 87 -3.40 -15.21 1.51
N ASP A 88 -3.77 -14.28 2.40
CA ASP A 88 -4.34 -14.60 3.73
C ASP A 88 -5.65 -13.86 4.06
N ASP A 89 -6.08 -12.88 3.26
CA ASP A 89 -7.30 -12.10 3.54
C ASP A 89 -8.43 -12.42 2.55
N ASP A 90 -9.07 -13.57 2.79
CA ASP A 90 -10.51 -13.77 2.60
C ASP A 90 -11.27 -12.82 3.55
N TYR A 91 -11.11 -11.50 3.35
CA TYR A 91 -11.80 -10.48 4.14
C TYR A 91 -13.22 -10.36 3.62
N THR A 92 -14.01 -11.39 3.90
CA THR A 92 -15.47 -11.31 3.87
C THR A 92 -15.90 -10.13 4.74
N PHE A 93 -16.37 -9.07 4.08
CA PHE A 93 -17.11 -7.98 4.71
C PHE A 93 -18.45 -8.52 5.21
N LYS A 94 -18.45 -9.38 6.24
CA LYS A 94 -19.65 -9.79 6.94
C LYS A 94 -20.02 -8.67 7.89
N LYS A 95 -20.99 -7.86 7.45
CA LYS A 95 -21.78 -6.96 8.28
C LYS A 95 -22.03 -7.59 9.65
N SER A 96 -21.59 -6.91 10.70
CA SER A 96 -21.83 -7.30 12.08
C SER A 96 -23.31 -7.09 12.42
N THR A 97 -24.16 -8.06 12.08
CA THR A 97 -25.45 -8.19 12.75
C THR A 97 -25.21 -8.73 14.15
N LYS A 98 -25.18 -7.81 15.10
CA LYS A 98 -25.27 -8.01 16.56
C LYS A 98 -26.34 -9.08 16.87
N SER A 99 -25.91 -10.30 17.19
CA SER A 99 -26.78 -11.32 17.78
C SER A 99 -26.66 -11.28 19.29
N LYS A 100 -27.83 -11.06 19.90
CA LYS A 100 -28.12 -10.77 21.30
C LYS A 100 -27.66 -11.92 22.21
N LYS A 101 -26.86 -11.58 23.22
CA LYS A 101 -26.47 -12.43 24.35
C LYS A 101 -27.71 -13.04 25.01
N LYS A 102 -27.84 -14.38 24.96
CA LYS A 102 -28.65 -15.16 25.90
C LYS A 102 -27.71 -16.13 26.60
N GLY A 103 -27.34 -15.79 27.83
CA GLY A 103 -26.89 -16.81 28.77
C GLY A 103 -28.09 -17.64 29.21
N LEU A 104 -27.86 -18.91 29.49
CA LEU A 104 -28.61 -19.67 30.50
C LEU A 104 -27.77 -20.91 30.85
N PHE A 105 -27.30 -20.96 32.10
CA PHE A 105 -27.20 -22.11 33.01
C PHE A 105 -27.17 -23.50 32.36
N GLY A 106 -26.18 -24.36 32.59
CA GLY A 106 -25.84 -24.91 33.91
C GLY A 106 -26.23 -26.39 33.93
N LEU A 107 -25.24 -27.26 34.14
CA LEU A 107 -25.29 -28.55 34.85
C LEU A 107 -26.61 -29.32 34.87
N PHE A 108 -26.67 -30.53 34.29
CA PHE A 108 -27.24 -31.76 34.88
C PHE A 108 -26.64 -32.95 34.12
N ARG A 109 -25.69 -33.67 34.74
CA ARG A 109 -25.80 -35.01 35.35
C ARG A 109 -26.22 -36.12 34.40
#